data_AF-A0AAE8FZY6-F1
#
_entry.id   AF-A0AAE8FZY6-F1
#
_cell.length_a   1.000
_cell.length_b   1.000
_cell.length_c   1.000
_cell.angle_alpha   90.00
_cell.angle_beta   90.00
_cell.angle_gamma   90.00
#
_symmetry.space_group_name_H-M   'P 1'
#
loop_
_entity.id
_entity.type
_entity.pdbx_description
1 polymer ?
#
loop_
_entity_poly.entity_id
_entity_poly.type
_entity_poly.pdbx_seq_one_letter_code
_entity_poly.pdbx_strand_id
1 'polypeptide(L)'
;MQARGEYPNYAKKTWECEGITVEMTEEDLQLLKEHTVDFISFSYYSSRVASGDPKVNELTEGNIFASLKNPYLERSEWGWQIDPLGLRLTLNTIWDRYQKPMFIVENGLGAVDTSDENGYVVDDYRIDYLTAYVKAMREAINEDGVILWGLA
;
A
#
# COMPACT_ATOMS: atom_id res chain seq x y z
N MET A 1 7.78 14.51 3.54
CA MET A 1 8.09 15.24 2.30
C MET A 1 6.80 15.77 1.68
N GLN A 2 5.97 14.96 0.99
CA GLN A 2 4.76 15.47 0.32
C GLN A 2 3.59 15.86 1.26
N ALA A 3 3.35 15.08 2.32
CA ALA A 3 2.25 15.34 3.25
C ALA A 3 2.60 16.30 4.40
N ARG A 4 3.89 16.45 4.74
CA ARG A 4 4.37 17.28 5.86
C ARG A 4 5.24 18.46 5.42
N GLY A 5 5.57 18.55 4.13
CA GLY A 5 6.40 19.62 3.58
C GLY A 5 7.86 19.63 4.02
N GLU A 6 8.35 18.54 4.62
CA GLU A 6 9.73 18.44 5.07
C GLU A 6 10.34 17.04 4.89
N TYR A 7 11.67 16.99 4.78
CA TYR A 7 12.43 15.75 4.84
C TYR A 7 12.53 15.24 6.27
N PRO A 8 12.22 13.96 6.53
CA PRO A 8 12.31 13.40 7.86
C PRO A 8 13.77 13.30 8.32
N ASN A 9 14.00 13.37 9.63
CA ASN A 9 15.33 13.34 10.22
C ASN A 9 16.15 12.10 9.83
N TYR A 10 15.50 10.94 9.68
CA TYR A 10 16.20 9.72 9.27
C TYR A 10 16.83 9.87 7.88
N ALA A 11 16.15 10.51 6.92
CA ALA A 11 16.67 10.69 5.57
C ALA A 11 17.89 11.60 5.57
N LYS A 12 17.82 12.72 6.31
CA LYS A 12 18.95 13.64 6.51
C LYS A 12 20.16 12.91 7.10
N LYS A 13 19.93 12.06 8.12
CA LYS A 13 21.00 11.26 8.75
C LYS A 13 21.56 10.18 7.83
N THR A 14 20.72 9.53 7.02
CA THR A 14 21.19 8.59 5.98
C THR A 14 22.11 9.28 4.99
N TRP A 15 21.74 10.47 4.49
CA TRP A 15 22.58 11.22 3.57
C TRP A 15 23.92 11.62 4.19
N GLU A 16 23.92 12.10 5.43
CA GLU A 16 25.16 12.39 6.17
C GLU A 16 26.06 11.15 6.28
N CYS A 17 25.50 10.00 6.69
CA CYS A 17 26.25 8.75 6.84
C CYS A 17 26.81 8.22 5.52
N GLU A 18 26.07 8.41 4.42
CA GLU A 18 26.44 7.93 3.08
C GLU A 18 27.27 8.96 2.29
N GLY A 19 27.55 10.13 2.87
CA GLY A 19 28.27 11.21 2.18
C GLY A 19 27.49 11.82 1.00
N ILE A 20 26.16 11.72 1.02
CA ILE A 20 25.27 12.28 0.00
C ILE A 20 25.01 13.75 0.33
N THR A 21 25.33 14.63 -0.61
CA THR A 21 24.96 16.05 -0.56
C THR A 21 23.83 16.29 -1.52
N VAL A 22 22.71 16.82 -1.01
CA VAL A 22 21.59 17.27 -1.84
C VAL A 22 21.61 18.80 -1.86
N GLU A 23 21.79 19.38 -3.03
CA GLU A 23 21.72 20.83 -3.21
C GLU A 23 20.26 21.28 -3.03
N MET A 24 20.02 22.15 -2.05
CA MET A 24 18.71 22.73 -1.75
C MET A 24 18.90 24.18 -1.33
N THR A 25 18.06 25.05 -1.86
CA THR A 25 17.96 26.45 -1.43
C THR A 25 16.93 26.59 -0.30
N GLU A 26 16.94 27.72 0.41
CA GLU A 26 15.87 28.03 1.37
C GLU A 26 14.51 28.16 0.67
N GLU A 27 14.50 28.62 -0.58
CA GLU A 27 13.29 28.72 -1.40
C GLU A 27 12.69 27.33 -1.67
N ASP A 28 13.51 26.32 -1.99
CA ASP A 28 13.04 24.94 -2.17
C ASP A 28 12.39 24.39 -0.89
N LEU A 29 13.00 24.63 0.26
CA LEU A 29 12.48 24.20 1.56
C LEU A 29 11.18 24.91 1.92
N GLN A 30 11.04 26.18 1.52
CA GLN A 30 9.81 26.94 1.70
C GLN A 30 8.69 26.42 0.79
N LEU A 31 8.99 26.17 -0.49
CA LEU A 31 8.05 25.60 -1.45
C LEU A 31 7.51 24.24 -0.99
N LEU A 32 8.36 23.37 -0.45
CA LEU A 32 7.92 22.08 0.11
C LEU A 32 6.92 22.26 1.26
N LYS A 33 7.14 23.24 2.15
CA LYS A 33 6.25 23.52 3.27
C LYS A 33 4.91 24.11 2.84
N GLU A 34 4.92 25.01 1.87
CA GLU A 34 3.73 25.73 1.41
C GLU A 34 2.83 24.87 0.49
N HIS A 35 3.41 23.90 -0.22
CA HIS A 35 2.72 23.09 -1.23
C HIS A 35 2.62 21.61 -0.85
N THR A 36 2.04 21.32 0.31
CA THR A 36 1.71 19.93 0.70
C THR A 36 0.45 19.42 0.00
N VAL A 37 0.36 18.11 -0.16
CA VAL A 37 -0.84 17.47 -0.77
C VAL A 37 -2.08 17.62 0.10
N ASP A 38 -3.25 17.73 -0.52
CA ASP A 38 -4.54 17.81 0.18
C ASP A 38 -5.01 16.45 0.74
N PHE A 39 -4.65 15.37 0.05
CA PHE A 39 -4.99 13.99 0.39
C PHE A 39 -3.83 13.05 0.03
N ILE A 40 -3.89 11.82 0.55
CA ILE A 40 -2.90 10.79 0.26
C ILE A 40 -3.52 9.76 -0.68
N SER A 41 -2.99 9.69 -1.90
CA SER A 41 -3.31 8.62 -2.83
C SER A 41 -2.32 7.46 -2.71
N PHE A 42 -2.81 6.23 -2.79
CA PHE A 42 -1.96 5.05 -2.84
C PHE A 42 -2.65 3.88 -3.54
N SER A 43 -1.83 2.98 -4.07
CA SER A 43 -2.26 1.67 -4.57
C SER A 43 -2.05 0.62 -3.49
N TYR A 44 -2.97 -0.33 -3.35
CA TYR A 44 -2.82 -1.46 -2.43
C TYR A 44 -3.18 -2.77 -3.11
N TYR A 45 -2.34 -3.78 -2.92
CA TYR A 45 -2.56 -5.11 -3.48
C TYR A 45 -2.21 -6.22 -2.48
N SER A 46 -1.08 -6.09 -1.79
CA SER A 46 -0.53 -7.12 -0.87
C SER A 46 0.27 -6.48 0.25
N SER A 47 0.22 -7.08 1.44
CA SER A 47 1.17 -6.81 2.53
C SER A 47 2.46 -7.63 2.35
N ARG A 48 3.47 -7.30 3.17
CA ARG A 48 4.77 -8.00 3.22
C ARG A 48 5.16 -8.25 4.66
N VAL A 49 5.91 -9.33 4.87
CA VAL A 49 6.52 -9.65 6.16
C VAL A 49 8.04 -9.68 6.03
N ALA A 50 8.73 -9.37 7.13
CA ALA A 50 10.18 -9.39 7.24
C ALA A 50 10.57 -10.12 8.53
N SER A 51 11.73 -10.79 8.51
CA SER A 51 12.28 -11.50 9.67
C SER A 51 13.73 -11.12 9.86
N GLY A 52 14.14 -10.98 11.12
CA GLY A 52 15.56 -10.86 11.50
C GLY A 52 16.25 -12.22 11.71
N ASP A 53 15.50 -13.32 11.70
CA ASP A 53 16.06 -14.67 11.79
C ASP A 53 16.56 -15.12 10.41
N PRO A 54 17.87 -15.37 10.25
CA PRO A 54 18.45 -15.84 8.98
C PRO A 54 17.87 -17.16 8.47
N LYS A 55 17.23 -17.95 9.34
CA LYS A 55 16.59 -19.22 8.98
C LYS A 55 15.24 -19.05 8.30
N VAL A 56 14.59 -17.90 8.47
CA VAL A 56 13.31 -17.61 7.81
C VAL A 56 13.63 -16.99 6.46
N ASN A 57 13.62 -17.82 5.43
CA ASN A 57 14.07 -17.45 4.08
C ASN A 57 13.15 -17.95 2.96
N GLU A 58 11.96 -18.47 3.28
CA GLU A 58 10.96 -18.84 2.26
C GLU A 58 10.36 -17.57 1.66
N LEU A 59 10.52 -17.39 0.36
CA LEU A 59 10.11 -16.20 -0.37
C LEU A 59 8.83 -16.44 -1.17
N THR A 60 8.02 -15.39 -1.33
CA THR A 60 6.91 -15.33 -2.27
C THR A 60 7.45 -15.14 -3.69
N GLU A 61 6.79 -15.76 -4.68
CA GLU A 61 7.13 -15.63 -6.11
C GLU A 61 6.67 -14.30 -6.75
N GLY A 62 6.28 -13.32 -5.92
CA GLY A 62 5.73 -12.04 -6.39
C GLY A 62 6.64 -11.29 -7.36
N ASN A 63 6.08 -10.90 -8.50
CA ASN A 63 6.79 -10.38 -9.68
C ASN A 63 7.61 -9.10 -9.48
N ILE A 64 7.37 -8.33 -8.40
CA ILE A 64 8.02 -7.02 -8.21
C ILE A 64 9.13 -7.09 -7.15
N PHE A 65 8.90 -7.82 -6.04
CA PHE A 65 9.88 -7.98 -4.97
C PHE A 65 9.65 -9.29 -4.24
N ALA A 66 10.66 -10.15 -4.21
CA ALA A 66 10.64 -11.33 -3.35
C ALA A 66 10.51 -10.88 -1.88
N SER A 67 9.45 -11.32 -1.21
CA SER A 67 9.16 -11.02 0.19
C SER A 67 9.04 -12.32 0.96
N LEU A 68 9.23 -12.31 2.28
CA LEU A 68 9.01 -13.53 3.05
C LEU A 68 7.54 -13.93 2.97
N LYS A 69 7.30 -15.23 2.91
CA LYS A 69 5.95 -15.79 2.90
C LYS A 69 5.31 -15.68 4.29
N ASN A 70 4.10 -15.13 4.34
CA ASN A 70 3.26 -15.18 5.51
C ASN A 70 2.44 -16.49 5.49
N PRO A 71 2.66 -17.43 6.44
CA PRO A 71 1.96 -18.71 6.44
C PRO A 71 0.45 -18.60 6.77
N TYR A 72 -0.01 -17.42 7.20
CA TYR A 72 -1.41 -17.17 7.56
C TYR A 72 -2.23 -16.56 6.43
N LEU A 73 -1.61 -16.28 5.27
CA LEU A 73 -2.28 -15.65 4.13
C LEU A 73 -2.30 -16.57 2.92
N GLU A 74 -3.42 -16.53 2.22
CA GLU A 74 -3.51 -17.08 0.87
C GLU A 74 -2.78 -16.17 -0.13
N ARG A 75 -2.58 -16.68 -1.35
CA ARG A 75 -1.89 -15.97 -2.43
C ARG A 75 -2.55 -16.19 -3.77
N SER A 76 -2.47 -15.18 -4.62
CA SER A 76 -2.86 -15.29 -6.03
C SER A 76 -1.95 -16.25 -6.79
N GLU A 77 -2.35 -16.58 -8.02
CA GLU A 77 -1.55 -17.36 -8.97
C GLU A 77 -0.18 -16.73 -9.26
N TRP A 78 -0.05 -15.42 -9.07
CA TRP A 78 1.19 -14.67 -9.23
C TRP A 78 1.99 -14.51 -7.93
N GLY A 79 1.60 -15.21 -6.86
CA GLY A 79 2.30 -15.19 -5.58
C GLY A 79 2.06 -13.94 -4.73
N TRP A 80 1.09 -13.10 -5.06
CA TRP A 80 0.73 -11.92 -4.27
C TRP A 80 -0.16 -12.34 -3.10
N GLN A 81 0.17 -11.91 -1.89
CA GLN A 81 -0.58 -12.30 -0.70
C GLN A 81 -1.91 -11.55 -0.67
N ILE A 82 -3.00 -12.28 -0.44
CA ILE A 82 -4.35 -11.72 -0.33
C ILE A 82 -4.55 -11.31 1.13
N ASP A 83 -4.55 -10.00 1.40
CA ASP A 83 -4.59 -9.45 2.75
C ASP A 83 -5.50 -8.22 2.87
N PRO A 84 -6.83 -8.43 2.96
CA PRO A 84 -7.78 -7.34 3.17
C PRO A 84 -7.54 -6.61 4.51
N LEU A 85 -7.15 -7.34 5.56
CA LEU A 85 -6.86 -6.73 6.86
C LEU A 85 -5.63 -5.83 6.80
N GLY A 86 -4.63 -6.21 6.02
CA GLY A 86 -3.46 -5.38 5.72
C GLY A 86 -3.84 -4.03 5.09
N LEU A 87 -4.90 -3.97 4.27
CA LEU A 87 -5.41 -2.69 3.76
C LEU A 87 -5.98 -1.83 4.90
N ARG A 88 -6.82 -2.40 5.78
CA ARG A 88 -7.36 -1.69 6.95
C ARG A 88 -6.24 -1.16 7.86
N LEU A 89 -5.21 -1.97 8.11
CA LEU A 89 -4.02 -1.54 8.87
C LEU A 89 -3.27 -0.41 8.18
N THR A 90 -3.14 -0.47 6.85
CA THR A 90 -2.48 0.57 6.05
C THR A 90 -3.24 1.89 6.12
N LEU A 91 -4.56 1.86 5.98
CA LEU A 91 -5.43 3.04 6.10
C LEU A 91 -5.25 3.72 7.47
N ASN A 92 -5.32 2.93 8.55
CA ASN A 92 -5.10 3.44 9.91
C ASN A 92 -3.69 4.03 10.07
N THR A 93 -2.66 3.33 9.60
CA THR A 93 -1.26 3.79 9.70
C THR A 93 -1.04 5.12 8.96
N ILE A 94 -1.62 5.27 7.77
CA ILE A 94 -1.53 6.52 7.00
C ILE A 94 -2.30 7.63 7.72
N TRP A 95 -3.51 7.34 8.19
CA TRP A 95 -4.34 8.28 8.93
C TRP A 95 -3.61 8.78 10.18
N ASP A 96 -3.18 7.90 11.08
CA ASP A 96 -2.47 8.25 12.32
C ASP A 96 -1.22 9.08 12.06
N ARG A 97 -0.55 8.84 10.93
CA ARG A 97 0.70 9.53 10.59
C ARG A 97 0.48 10.92 10.02
N TYR A 98 -0.59 11.13 9.24
CA TYR A 98 -0.73 12.33 8.43
C TYR A 98 -2.01 13.12 8.67
N GLN A 99 -3.06 12.48 9.19
CA GLN A 99 -4.39 13.08 9.43
C GLN A 99 -4.91 13.83 8.20
N LYS A 100 -4.66 13.27 7.02
CA LYS A 100 -5.14 13.76 5.72
C LYS A 100 -6.08 12.72 5.12
N PRO A 101 -7.13 13.14 4.41
CA PRO A 101 -8.00 12.23 3.69
C PRO A 101 -7.19 11.33 2.74
N MET A 102 -7.75 10.17 2.44
CA MET A 102 -7.10 9.17 1.58
C MET A 102 -7.95 8.87 0.35
N PHE A 103 -7.29 8.40 -0.71
CA PHE A 103 -7.93 7.89 -1.91
C PHE A 103 -7.16 6.66 -2.39
N ILE A 104 -7.83 5.51 -2.50
CA ILE A 104 -7.18 4.32 -3.05
C ILE A 104 -7.29 4.43 -4.57
N VAL A 105 -6.17 4.67 -5.25
CA VAL A 105 -6.16 4.88 -6.70
C VAL A 105 -6.07 3.58 -7.48
N GLU A 106 -5.67 2.49 -6.84
CA GLU A 106 -5.71 1.16 -7.44
C GLU A 106 -5.85 0.07 -6.37
N ASN A 107 -6.74 -0.89 -6.63
CA ASN A 107 -6.81 -2.18 -5.96
C ASN A 107 -7.46 -3.20 -6.91
N GLY A 108 -6.93 -4.41 -7.01
CA GLY A 108 -7.51 -5.42 -7.89
C GLY A 108 -6.78 -6.75 -7.87
N LEU A 109 -7.36 -7.73 -8.56
CA LEU A 109 -6.81 -9.07 -8.70
C LEU A 109 -6.61 -9.42 -10.18
N GLY A 110 -5.35 -9.55 -10.57
CA GLY A 110 -4.96 -10.11 -11.85
C GLY A 110 -4.98 -11.64 -11.80
N ALA A 111 -5.65 -12.26 -12.77
CA ALA A 111 -5.79 -13.71 -12.94
C ALA A 111 -6.09 -14.02 -14.42
N VAL A 112 -5.99 -15.29 -14.80
CA VAL A 112 -6.32 -15.71 -16.18
C VAL A 112 -7.82 -15.96 -16.30
N ASP A 113 -8.52 -15.05 -16.99
CA ASP A 113 -9.93 -15.20 -17.32
C ASP A 113 -10.13 -16.15 -18.52
N THR A 114 -11.08 -17.07 -18.40
CA THR A 114 -11.48 -17.97 -19.49
C THR A 114 -12.97 -17.80 -19.76
N SER A 115 -13.32 -17.50 -21.01
CA SER A 115 -14.72 -17.37 -21.43
C SER A 115 -15.30 -18.71 -21.90
N ASP A 116 -16.59 -18.91 -21.67
CA ASP A 116 -17.35 -20.01 -22.26
C ASP A 116 -17.67 -19.79 -23.75
N GLU A 117 -18.39 -20.73 -24.37
CA GLU A 117 -18.80 -20.67 -25.78
C GLU A 117 -19.66 -19.44 -26.14
N ASN A 118 -20.28 -18.81 -25.14
CA ASN A 118 -21.11 -17.61 -25.28
C ASN A 118 -20.37 -16.32 -24.90
N GLY A 119 -19.09 -16.39 -24.55
CA GLY A 119 -18.28 -15.25 -24.12
C GLY A 119 -18.45 -14.86 -22.65
N TYR A 120 -19.16 -15.66 -21.84
CA TYR A 120 -19.32 -15.41 -20.41
C TYR A 120 -18.08 -15.83 -19.64
N VAL A 121 -17.63 -15.00 -18.70
CA VAL A 121 -16.48 -15.27 -17.83
C VAL A 121 -16.99 -15.43 -16.40
N VAL A 122 -16.63 -16.56 -15.78
CA VAL A 122 -16.90 -16.82 -14.37
C VAL A 122 -15.72 -16.31 -13.54
N ASP A 123 -15.82 -15.09 -13.02
CA ASP A 123 -14.77 -14.44 -12.24
C ASP A 123 -15.12 -14.22 -10.76
N ASP A 124 -15.85 -15.17 -10.16
CA ASP A 124 -16.23 -15.16 -8.74
C ASP A 124 -15.03 -14.92 -7.81
N TYR A 125 -13.87 -15.47 -8.16
CA TYR A 125 -12.62 -15.26 -7.41
C TYR A 125 -12.22 -13.77 -7.30
N ARG A 126 -12.52 -12.96 -8.32
CA ARG A 126 -12.28 -11.52 -8.34
C ARG A 126 -13.34 -10.77 -7.56
N ILE A 127 -14.60 -11.21 -7.66
CA ILE A 127 -15.71 -10.67 -6.86
C ILE A 127 -15.43 -10.90 -5.37
N ASP A 128 -15.01 -12.09 -4.98
CA ASP A 128 -14.65 -12.44 -3.60
C ASP A 128 -13.51 -11.58 -3.07
N TYR A 129 -12.44 -11.42 -3.88
CA TYR A 129 -11.33 -10.53 -3.55
C TYR A 129 -11.82 -9.09 -3.31
N LEU A 130 -12.49 -8.47 -4.28
CA LEU A 130 -12.93 -7.09 -4.17
C LEU A 130 -13.91 -6.90 -3.00
N THR A 131 -14.82 -7.85 -2.80
CA THR A 131 -15.77 -7.83 -1.68
C THR A 131 -15.06 -7.81 -0.33
N ALA A 132 -14.04 -8.64 -0.14
CA ALA A 132 -13.27 -8.69 1.09
C ALA A 132 -12.55 -7.35 1.39
N TYR A 133 -11.99 -6.72 0.36
CA TYR A 133 -11.28 -5.44 0.49
C TYR A 133 -12.25 -4.27 0.72
N VAL A 134 -13.40 -4.25 0.02
CA VAL A 134 -14.47 -3.27 0.27
C VAL A 134 -15.01 -3.38 1.69
N LYS A 135 -15.15 -4.61 2.22
CA LYS A 135 -15.51 -4.81 3.62
C LYS A 135 -14.47 -4.19 4.56
N ALA A 136 -13.18 -4.45 4.34
CA ALA A 136 -12.11 -3.88 5.15
C ALA A 136 -12.07 -2.33 5.10
N MET A 137 -12.28 -1.73 3.92
CA MET A 137 -12.41 -0.29 3.76
C MET A 137 -13.61 0.27 4.54
N ARG A 138 -14.76 -0.41 4.46
CA ARG A 138 -15.97 -0.03 5.18
C ARG A 138 -15.74 -0.06 6.70
N GLU A 139 -15.07 -1.09 7.21
CA GLU A 139 -14.73 -1.18 8.62
C GLU A 139 -13.76 -0.07 9.04
N ALA A 140 -12.73 0.22 8.23
CA ALA A 140 -11.81 1.33 8.51
C ALA A 140 -12.55 2.68 8.64
N ILE A 141 -13.52 2.93 7.78
CA ILE A 141 -14.33 4.17 7.82
C ILE A 141 -15.25 4.19 9.05
N ASN A 142 -16.03 3.13 9.26
CA ASN A 142 -17.15 3.16 10.21
C ASN A 142 -16.76 2.78 11.64
N GLU A 143 -15.72 1.95 11.81
CA GLU A 143 -15.27 1.49 13.12
C GLU A 143 -14.04 2.26 13.59
N ASP A 144 -13.07 2.51 12.68
CA ASP A 144 -11.80 3.15 13.05
C ASP A 144 -11.81 4.68 12.84
N GLY A 145 -12.74 5.19 12.03
CA GLY A 145 -12.94 6.63 11.82
C GLY A 145 -11.96 7.29 10.84
N VAL A 146 -11.34 6.52 9.94
CA VAL A 146 -10.47 7.10 8.90
C VAL A 146 -11.29 7.81 7.82
N ILE A 147 -10.75 8.89 7.24
CA ILE A 147 -11.38 9.55 6.09
C ILE A 147 -10.82 8.98 4.79
N LEU A 148 -11.64 8.16 4.12
CA LEU A 148 -11.37 7.61 2.79
C LEU A 148 -12.41 8.15 1.80
N TRP A 149 -11.95 8.83 0.75
CA TRP A 149 -12.81 9.45 -0.27
C TRP A 149 -13.34 8.45 -1.28
N GLY A 150 -12.58 7.38 -1.58
CA GLY A 150 -13.02 6.37 -2.53
C GLY A 150 -11.93 5.38 -2.94
N LEU A 151 -12.34 4.53 -3.86
CA LEU A 151 -11.53 3.60 -4.66
C LEU A 151 -11.78 3.94 -6.14
N ALA A 152 -10.71 4.04 -6.93
CA ALA A 152 -10.79 4.23 -8.39
C ALA A 152 -10.98 2.89 -9.13
#